data_AF-A0A536FZK1-F1
#
_entry.id   AF-A0A536FZK1-F1
#
_cell.length_a   1.000
_cell.length_b   1.000
_cell.length_c   1.000
_cell.angle_alpha   90.00
_cell.angle_beta   90.00
_cell.angle_gamma   90.00
#
_symmetry.space_group_name_H-M   'P 1'
#
loop_
_entity.id
_entity.type
_entity.pdbx_description
1 polymer ?
#
loop_
_entity_poly.entity_id
_entity_poly.type
_entity_poly.pdbx_seq_one_letter_code
_entity_poly.pdbx_strand_id
1 'polypeptide(L)' 'MIHPSDPELQRPLAVRDGHGAPVTCATCGCRLRAGIADNDIAWFHFNPLGGRDARGCRVACVDEAHDVAGYRATSLALA' A
#
# COMPACT_ATOMS: atom_id res chain seq x y z
N MET A 1 3.55 4.97 32.22
CA MET A 1 4.37 3.74 32.01
C MET A 1 3.80 3.07 30.77
N ILE A 2 4.50 3.14 29.63
CA ILE A 2 4.02 2.61 28.33
C ILE A 2 4.37 1.12 28.28
N HIS A 3 3.38 0.26 28.05
CA HIS A 3 3.52 -1.20 28.04
C HIS A 3 4.25 -1.65 26.75
N PRO A 4 5.33 -2.45 26.82
CA PRO A 4 6.07 -2.90 25.65
C PRO A 4 5.54 -4.26 25.19
N SER A 5 4.31 -4.33 24.70
CA SER A 5 3.78 -5.56 24.07
C SER A 5 2.59 -5.23 23.18
N ASP A 6 2.82 -4.49 22.11
CA ASP A 6 1.81 -4.30 21.07
C ASP A 6 2.26 -5.03 19.79
N PRO A 7 1.78 -6.26 19.53
CA PRO A 7 2.06 -6.96 18.28
C PRO A 7 1.40 -6.29 17.06
N GLU A 8 0.60 -5.24 17.24
CA GLU A 8 -0.08 -4.46 16.19
C GLU A 8 0.89 -3.61 15.31
N LEU A 9 2.18 -3.56 15.63
CA LEU A 9 3.17 -2.77 14.89
C LEU A 9 3.94 -3.53 13.81
N GLN A 10 3.64 -4.81 13.57
CA GLN A 10 4.15 -5.54 12.41
C GLN A 10 3.38 -5.14 11.14
N ARG A 11 3.32 -3.83 10.87
CA ARG A 11 2.87 -3.32 9.57
C ARG A 11 3.77 -3.98 8.53
N PRO A 12 3.20 -4.64 7.51
CA PRO A 12 4.02 -5.08 6.39
C PRO A 12 4.82 -3.87 5.91
N LEU A 13 6.12 -4.05 5.81
CA LEU A 13 7.06 -3.08 5.24
C LEU A 13 7.54 -3.72 3.94
N ALA A 14 7.53 -2.98 2.84
CA ALA A 14 8.32 -3.45 1.71
C ALA A 14 9.79 -3.29 2.08
N VAL A 15 10.52 -4.38 2.07
CA VAL A 15 11.95 -4.35 2.24
C VAL A 15 12.54 -3.79 0.93
N ARG A 16 13.09 -2.58 0.98
CA ARG A 16 13.97 -2.05 -0.06
C ARG A 16 15.36 -1.96 0.57
N ASP A 17 16.34 -2.60 -0.04
CA ASP A 17 17.75 -2.55 0.39
C ASP A 17 18.04 -3.08 1.81
N GLY A 18 17.24 -4.02 2.31
CA GLY A 18 17.44 -4.63 3.62
C GLY A 18 16.90 -3.82 4.82
N HIS A 19 16.30 -2.66 4.56
CA HIS A 19 15.58 -1.87 5.55
C HIS A 19 14.08 -1.87 5.22
N GLY A 20 13.24 -2.02 6.25
CA GLY A 20 11.79 -1.93 6.08
C GLY A 20 11.40 -0.51 5.68
N ALA A 21 11.02 -0.33 4.41
CA ALA A 21 10.60 0.93 3.84
C ALA A 21 9.09 0.91 3.53
N PRO A 22 8.42 2.07 3.51
CA PRO A 22 7.04 2.14 3.07
C PRO A 22 6.94 1.78 1.58
N VAL A 23 5.94 0.96 1.22
CA VAL A 23 5.55 0.83 -0.20
C VAL A 23 5.02 2.15 -0.71
N THR A 24 5.45 2.55 -1.90
CA THR A 24 5.01 3.74 -2.60
C THR A 24 4.47 3.38 -3.97
N CYS A 25 3.35 3.96 -4.36
CA CYS A 25 2.79 3.77 -5.70
C CYS A 25 3.78 4.29 -6.74
N ALA A 26 4.20 3.44 -7.68
CA ALA A 26 5.10 3.81 -8.76
C ALA A 26 4.49 4.85 -9.73
N THR A 27 3.15 4.96 -9.78
CA THR A 27 2.45 5.89 -10.69
C THR A 27 2.41 7.31 -10.13
N CYS A 28 2.13 7.48 -8.83
CA CYS A 28 1.88 8.81 -8.26
C CYS A 28 2.74 9.14 -7.02
N GLY A 29 3.58 8.21 -6.57
CA GLY A 29 4.48 8.40 -5.42
C GLY A 29 3.79 8.36 -4.05
N CYS A 30 2.47 8.16 -3.98
CA CYS A 30 1.75 8.07 -2.70
C CYS A 30 2.20 6.85 -1.88
N ARG A 31 2.31 7.02 -0.56
CA ARG A 31 2.53 5.91 0.37
C ARG A 31 1.31 4.99 0.40
N LEU A 32 1.55 3.69 0.36
CA LEU A 32 0.52 2.66 0.44
C LEU A 32 0.43 2.06 1.85
N ARG A 33 -0.75 1.50 2.16
CA ARG A 33 -1.03 0.71 3.34
C ARG A 33 -1.25 -0.74 2.92
N ALA A 34 -0.65 -1.68 3.65
CA ALA A 34 -0.99 -3.09 3.48
C ALA A 34 -2.43 -3.38 3.97
N GLY A 35 -3.12 -4.22 3.22
CA GLY A 35 -4.40 -4.82 3.53
C GLY A 35 -4.45 -6.25 3.00
N ILE A 36 -5.61 -6.89 3.15
CA ILE A 36 -5.86 -8.23 2.60
C ILE A 36 -6.83 -8.11 1.44
N ALA A 37 -6.51 -8.72 0.31
CA ALA A 37 -7.40 -8.88 -0.85
C ALA A 37 -7.29 -10.31 -1.36
N ASP A 38 -8.43 -10.99 -1.55
CA ASP A 38 -8.49 -12.37 -2.06
C ASP A 38 -7.59 -13.37 -1.32
N ASN A 39 -7.42 -13.17 0.00
CA ASN A 39 -6.54 -13.93 0.91
C ASN A 39 -5.04 -13.68 0.76
N ASP A 40 -4.62 -12.74 -0.10
CA ASP A 40 -3.24 -12.29 -0.23
C ASP A 40 -3.03 -10.88 0.34
N ILE A 41 -1.76 -10.56 0.64
CA ILE A 41 -1.38 -9.20 1.03
C ILE A 41 -1.36 -8.31 -0.21
N ALA A 42 -2.16 -7.25 -0.17
CA ALA A 42 -2.20 -6.21 -1.19
C ALA A 42 -1.96 -4.83 -0.57
N TRP A 43 -1.53 -3.88 -1.40
CA TRP A 43 -1.18 -2.53 -0.98
C TRP A 43 -2.13 -1.51 -1.59
N PHE A 44 -2.70 -0.66 -0.75
CA PHE A 44 -3.76 0.27 -1.13
C PHE A 44 -3.41 1.71 -0.79
N HIS A 45 -3.96 2.64 -1.54
CA HIS A 45 -3.83 4.06 -1.23
C HIS A 45 -4.53 4.38 0.10
N PHE A 46 -3.90 5.22 0.93
CA PHE A 46 -4.65 5.92 1.96
C PHE A 46 -5.60 6.90 1.26
N ASN A 47 -6.89 6.89 1.61
CA ASN A 47 -7.88 7.74 0.95
C ASN A 47 -8.39 8.91 1.83
N PRO A 48 -7.54 9.80 2.38
CA PRO A 48 -8.00 10.93 3.19
C PRO A 48 -8.56 12.08 2.34
N LEU A 49 -8.35 12.08 1.01
CA LEU A 49 -8.70 13.17 0.09
C LEU A 49 -9.67 12.77 -1.03
N GLY A 50 -10.39 11.65 -0.91
CA GLY A 50 -11.45 11.27 -1.85
C GLY A 50 -10.98 10.92 -3.27
N GLY A 51 -9.87 10.18 -3.38
CA GLY A 51 -9.38 9.64 -4.66
C GLY A 51 -8.27 10.45 -5.32
N ARG A 52 -7.57 11.33 -4.58
CA ARG A 52 -6.52 12.21 -5.13
C ARG A 52 -5.11 11.77 -4.74
N ASP A 53 -4.14 11.99 -5.64
CA ASP A 53 -2.72 11.80 -5.36
C ASP A 53 -2.15 12.92 -4.47
N ALA A 54 -0.88 12.81 -4.08
CA ALA A 54 -0.20 13.81 -3.24
C ALA A 54 -0.12 15.21 -3.89
N ARG A 55 -0.37 15.32 -5.19
CA ARG A 55 -0.42 16.58 -5.94
C ARG A 55 -1.86 17.10 -6.12
N GLY A 56 -2.86 16.36 -5.65
CA GLY A 56 -4.27 16.72 -5.76
C GLY A 56 -4.94 16.26 -7.07
N CYS A 57 -4.28 15.44 -7.89
CA CYS A 57 -4.86 14.91 -9.12
C CYS A 57 -5.66 13.62 -8.86
N ARG A 58 -6.80 13.42 -9.53
CA ARG A 58 -7.48 12.12 -9.52
C ARG A 58 -6.73 11.17 -10.45
N VAL A 59 -6.15 10.12 -9.89
CA VAL A 59 -5.35 9.14 -10.63
C VAL A 59 -6.04 7.79 -10.62
N ALA A 60 -6.00 7.07 -11.74
CA ALA A 60 -6.71 5.81 -11.88
C ALA A 60 -6.23 4.72 -10.88
N CYS A 61 -5.06 4.85 -10.27
CA CYS A 61 -4.52 3.83 -9.35
C CYS A 61 -5.14 3.91 -7.97
N VAL A 62 -5.89 4.96 -7.66
CA VAL A 62 -6.30 5.24 -6.27
C VAL A 62 -7.23 4.17 -5.69
N ASP A 63 -8.00 3.51 -6.54
CA ASP A 63 -8.96 2.47 -6.15
C ASP A 63 -8.44 1.04 -6.47
N GLU A 64 -7.20 0.92 -6.92
CA GLU A 64 -6.62 -0.37 -7.34
C GLU A 64 -5.64 -0.95 -6.31
N ALA A 65 -5.61 -2.29 -6.26
CA ALA A 65 -4.63 -3.03 -5.48
C ALA A 65 -3.23 -2.89 -6.09
N HIS A 66 -2.21 -2.87 -5.23
CA HIS A 66 -0.82 -2.85 -5.63
C HIS A 66 -0.04 -4.01 -5.03
N ASP A 67 1.05 -4.39 -5.69
CA ASP A 67 2.02 -5.34 -5.19
C ASP A 67 3.01 -4.70 -4.20
N VAL A 68 3.91 -5.52 -3.66
CA VAL A 68 4.96 -5.09 -2.71
C VAL A 68 5.98 -4.13 -3.34
N ALA A 69 6.12 -4.11 -4.67
CA ALA A 69 7.00 -3.18 -5.38
C ALA A 69 6.34 -1.80 -5.58
N GLY A 70 5.01 -1.72 -5.45
CA GLY A 70 4.22 -0.51 -5.62
C GLY A 70 3.65 -0.33 -7.03
N TYR A 71 3.60 -1.39 -7.83
CA TYR A 71 2.90 -1.41 -9.11
C TYR A 71 1.47 -1.89 -8.90
N ARG A 72 0.55 -1.46 -9.77
CA ARG A 72 -0.81 -2.02 -9.78
C ARG A 72 -0.67 -3.53 -9.90
N ALA A 73 -1.23 -4.25 -8.94
CA ALA A 73 -1.44 -5.66 -9.10
C ALA A 73 -2.42 -5.76 -10.27
N THR A 74 -1.94 -6.17 -11.44
CA THR A 74 -2.84 -6.72 -12.45
C THR A 74 -3.54 -7.85 -11.73
N SER A 75 -4.78 -7.62 -11.32
CA SER A 75 -5.64 -8.68 -10.84
C SER A 75 -5.43 -9.86 -11.76
N LEU A 76 -5.28 -11.06 -11.20
CA LEU A 76 -5.54 -12.29 -11.92
C LEU A 76 -6.98 -12.20 -12.48
N ALA A 77 -7.16 -11.48 -13.57
CA ALA A 77 -8.28 -11.64 -14.46
C ALA A 77 -7.97 -12.90 -15.25
N LEU A 78 -8.27 -14.05 -14.65
CA LEU A 78 -8.81 -15.27 -15.25
C LEU A 78 -8.72 -16.42 -14.24
N ALA A 79 -9.83 -16.72 -13.59
CA ALA A 79 -10.33 -18.08 -13.38
C ALA A 79 -11.83 -18.02 -13.10
#